data_AF-A0A8H7PVV8-F1
#
_entry.id   AF-A0A8H7PVV8-F1
#
_cell.length_a   1.000
_cell.length_b   1.000
_cell.length_c   1.000
_cell.angle_alpha   90.00
_cell.angle_beta   90.00
_cell.angle_gamma   90.00
#
_symmetry.space_group_name_H-M   'P 1'
#
loop_
_entity.id
_entity.type
_entity.pdbx_description
1 polymer ?
#
loop_
_entity_poly.entity_id
_entity_poly.type
_entity_poly.pdbx_seq_one_letter_code
_entity_poly.pdbx_strand_id
1 'polypeptide(L)'
;MTDGTQHSQGQKALLDLESRFTLKKTSAYGINGTQLKVLALFPRLFEDYPYPVVVTAAILKLADWFRQSNNVIKFHIYKVFQQSSEAHLPKLINTEETVRRILPVLTSNDFLARSITLRMLGCMSVIIPNKLDVHFGIVQRLQQASEKSEIEAAIWAADRFCAESHRFMTVICSETATMINRETIQSDIKKQLVCILRHMHGDISLSKKVEI
;
A
#
# COMPACT_ATOMS: atom_id res chain seq x y z
N MET A 1 30.37 15.25 14.04
CA MET A 1 29.36 15.97 14.86
C MET A 1 28.15 16.46 14.06
N THR A 2 27.99 16.08 12.78
CA THR A 2 26.98 16.65 11.86
C THR A 2 25.67 15.85 11.76
N ASP A 3 25.70 14.51 11.90
CA ASP A 3 24.50 13.66 11.76
C ASP A 3 23.45 13.91 12.85
N GLY A 4 23.88 14.08 14.10
CA GLY A 4 22.96 14.32 15.23
C GLY A 4 22.10 15.57 15.05
N THR A 5 22.66 16.62 14.44
CA THR A 5 21.94 17.87 14.17
C THR A 5 20.91 17.69 13.05
N GLN A 6 21.25 16.93 12.00
CA GLN A 6 20.33 16.71 10.88
C GLN A 6 19.17 15.77 11.24
N HIS A 7 19.41 14.74 12.07
CA HIS A 7 18.32 13.92 12.61
C HIS A 7 17.33 14.74 13.46
N SER A 8 17.85 15.62 14.32
CA SER A 8 17.03 16.50 15.14
C SER A 8 16.20 17.47 14.28
N GLN A 9 16.79 18.00 13.21
CA GLN A 9 16.09 18.87 12.25
C GLN A 9 14.96 18.12 11.52
N GLY A 10 15.21 16.90 11.04
CA GLY A 10 14.19 16.07 10.39
C GLY A 10 13.03 15.72 11.32
N GLN A 11 13.32 15.39 12.59
CA GLN A 11 12.28 15.16 13.60
C GLN A 11 11.46 16.43 13.87
N LYS A 12 12.10 17.59 13.98
CA LYS A 12 11.41 18.87 14.15
C LYS A 12 10.52 19.21 12.96
N ALA A 13 11.01 18.97 11.74
CA ALA A 13 10.23 19.16 10.51
C ALA A 13 8.99 18.25 10.48
N LEU A 14 9.13 16.99 10.87
CA LEU A 14 8.01 16.07 11.00
C LEU A 14 6.98 16.58 12.04
N LEU A 15 7.44 16.99 13.23
CA LEU A 15 6.56 17.53 14.27
C LEU A 15 5.78 18.78 13.82
N ASP A 16 6.38 19.66 13.02
CA ASP A 16 5.68 20.80 12.41
C ASP A 16 4.54 20.33 11.50
N LEU A 17 4.81 19.38 10.61
CA LEU A 17 3.80 18.80 9.73
C LEU A 17 2.67 18.13 10.53
N GLU A 18 3.00 17.44 11.62
CA GLU A 18 2.01 16.82 12.49
C GLU A 18 1.09 17.82 13.17
N SER A 19 1.67 18.90 13.70
CA SER A 19 0.89 19.98 14.30
C SER A 19 -0.08 20.56 13.27
N ARG A 20 0.39 20.83 12.05
CA ARG A 20 -0.41 21.39 10.96
C ARG A 20 -1.51 20.45 10.47
N PHE A 21 -1.26 19.14 10.46
CA PHE A 21 -2.25 18.14 10.07
C PHE A 21 -3.41 18.05 11.06
N THR A 22 -3.12 18.25 12.35
CA THR A 22 -4.08 18.11 13.46
C THR A 22 -4.80 19.43 13.82
N LEU A 23 -4.34 20.57 13.28
CA LEU A 23 -4.98 21.87 13.47
C LEU A 23 -6.45 21.82 13.03
N LYS A 24 -7.35 21.81 14.01
CA LYS A 24 -8.77 22.08 13.81
C LYS A 24 -8.97 23.60 13.72
N LYS A 25 -9.01 24.21 12.53
CA LYS A 25 -9.43 25.62 12.39
C LYS A 25 -10.29 25.95 11.16
N THR A 26 -11.29 26.76 11.48
CA THR A 26 -12.14 27.70 10.73
C THR A 26 -11.48 28.34 9.50
N SER A 27 -11.55 27.71 8.34
CA SER A 27 -11.13 28.29 7.06
C SER A 27 -12.14 27.95 5.97
N ALA A 28 -12.27 28.83 4.97
CA ALA A 28 -13.15 28.68 3.81
C ALA A 28 -12.87 27.40 2.99
N TYR A 29 -11.66 26.85 3.11
CA TYR A 29 -11.28 25.53 2.61
C TYR A 29 -11.29 24.58 3.80
N GLY A 30 -12.30 23.71 3.90
CA GLY A 30 -12.52 22.84 5.06
C GLY A 30 -11.33 21.94 5.44
N ILE A 31 -11.48 21.19 6.54
CA ILE A 31 -10.44 20.36 7.21
C ILE A 31 -9.53 19.59 6.24
N ASN A 32 -10.09 19.05 5.15
CA ASN A 32 -9.33 18.29 4.15
C ASN A 32 -8.25 19.14 3.44
N GLY A 33 -8.51 20.41 3.12
CA GLY A 33 -7.58 21.25 2.34
C GLY A 33 -6.23 21.47 3.03
N THR A 34 -6.24 21.67 4.35
CA THR A 34 -5.01 21.80 5.15
C THR A 34 -4.25 20.48 5.24
N GLN A 35 -4.96 19.37 5.45
CA GLN A 35 -4.36 18.03 5.50
C GLN A 35 -3.71 17.65 4.17
N LEU A 36 -4.36 17.96 3.04
CA LEU A 36 -3.82 17.71 1.71
C LEU A 36 -2.53 18.49 1.45
N LYS A 37 -2.49 19.77 1.86
CA LYS A 37 -1.26 20.58 1.77
C LYS A 37 -0.13 19.99 2.60
N VAL A 38 -0.43 19.43 3.76
CA VAL A 38 0.58 18.76 4.61
C VAL A 38 1.09 17.49 3.94
N LEU A 39 0.20 16.63 3.43
CA LEU A 39 0.58 15.39 2.76
C LEU A 39 1.46 15.63 1.53
N ALA A 40 1.21 16.70 0.77
CA ALA A 40 2.03 17.09 -0.37
C ALA A 40 3.49 17.48 -0.02
N LEU A 41 3.80 17.73 1.26
CA LEU A 41 5.15 18.07 1.72
C LEU A 41 5.99 16.84 2.13
N PHE A 42 5.38 15.66 2.26
CA PHE A 42 6.11 14.45 2.67
C PHE A 42 7.19 13.98 1.67
N PRO A 43 6.97 14.02 0.34
CA PRO A 43 8.03 13.66 -0.60
C PRO A 43 9.29 14.51 -0.37
N ARG A 44 9.12 15.82 -0.23
CA ARG A 44 10.23 16.74 0.09
C ARG A 44 10.85 16.46 1.46
N LEU A 45 10.06 16.12 2.48
CA LEU A 45 10.60 15.70 3.78
C LEU A 45 11.53 14.48 3.63
N PHE A 46 11.15 13.52 2.79
CA PHE A 46 11.96 12.32 2.56
C PHE A 46 13.22 12.58 1.73
N GLU A 47 13.16 13.55 0.81
CA GLU A 47 14.32 14.03 0.05
C GLU A 47 15.31 14.82 0.91
N ASP A 48 14.81 15.76 1.72
CA ASP A 48 15.61 16.63 2.58
C ASP A 48 16.20 15.85 3.77
N TYR A 49 15.49 14.82 4.26
CA TYR A 49 15.90 14.01 5.42
C TYR A 49 15.73 12.50 5.14
N PRO A 50 16.54 11.89 4.25
CA PRO A 50 16.40 10.50 3.80
C PRO A 50 16.89 9.47 4.83
N TYR A 51 16.89 9.82 6.12
CA TYR A 51 17.40 9.02 7.21
C TYR A 51 16.39 7.95 7.63
N PRO A 52 16.79 6.68 7.79
CA PRO A 52 15.90 5.58 8.18
C PRO A 52 15.00 5.88 9.38
N VAL A 53 15.54 6.54 10.42
CA VAL A 53 14.78 6.91 11.63
C VAL A 53 13.68 7.94 11.32
N VAL A 54 13.98 8.98 10.53
CA VAL A 54 13.02 10.04 10.17
C VAL A 54 11.96 9.50 9.22
N VAL A 55 12.39 8.77 8.17
CA VAL A 55 11.48 8.13 7.21
C VAL A 55 10.55 7.14 7.91
N THR A 56 11.08 6.29 8.79
CA THR A 56 10.27 5.33 9.56
C THR A 56 9.24 6.05 10.43
N ALA A 57 9.66 7.09 11.18
CA ALA A 57 8.73 7.86 12.02
C ALA A 57 7.61 8.53 11.20
N ALA A 58 7.96 9.15 10.08
CA ALA A 58 7.01 9.79 9.17
C ALA A 58 6.04 8.78 8.54
N ILE A 59 6.52 7.61 8.11
CA ILE A 59 5.67 6.55 7.55
C ILE A 59 4.73 5.96 8.61
N LEU A 60 5.21 5.76 9.84
CA LEU A 60 4.35 5.35 10.96
C LEU A 60 3.26 6.37 11.23
N LYS A 61 3.59 7.66 11.18
CA LYS A 61 2.60 8.73 11.36
C LYS A 61 1.56 8.77 10.25
N LEU A 62 2.00 8.62 9.00
CA LEU A 62 1.09 8.49 7.85
C LEU A 62 0.17 7.29 8.02
N ALA A 63 0.67 6.16 8.53
CA ALA A 63 -0.14 4.98 8.79
C ALA A 63 -1.18 5.20 9.92
N ASP A 64 -0.84 5.97 10.96
CA ASP A 64 -1.79 6.38 12.00
C ASP A 64 -2.92 7.24 11.42
N TRP A 65 -2.57 8.24 10.61
CA TRP A 65 -3.55 9.08 9.93
C TRP A 65 -4.39 8.29 8.93
N PHE A 66 -3.77 7.36 8.21
CA PHE A 66 -4.46 6.50 7.25
C PHE A 66 -5.62 5.78 7.92
N ARG A 67 -5.39 5.17 9.10
CA ARG A 67 -6.43 4.43 9.82
C ARG A 67 -7.64 5.30 10.18
N GLN A 68 -7.43 6.56 10.57
CA GLN A 68 -8.45 7.42 11.17
C GLN A 68 -9.13 8.40 10.19
N SER A 69 -8.62 8.51 8.96
CA SER A 69 -9.08 9.54 8.01
C SER A 69 -10.15 9.05 7.03
N ASN A 70 -10.82 9.99 6.37
CA ASN A 70 -11.72 9.72 5.25
C ASN A 70 -10.96 9.29 3.98
N ASN A 71 -11.68 8.81 2.95
CA ASN A 71 -11.06 8.28 1.73
C ASN A 71 -10.24 9.28 0.92
N VAL A 72 -10.59 10.58 0.96
CA VAL A 72 -9.82 11.62 0.27
C VAL A 72 -8.41 11.69 0.85
N ILE A 73 -8.30 11.71 2.17
CA ILE A 73 -7.01 11.74 2.87
C ILE A 73 -6.28 10.40 2.73
N LYS A 74 -6.98 9.26 2.89
CA LYS A 74 -6.40 7.93 2.66
C LYS A 74 -5.75 7.82 1.27
N PHE A 75 -6.42 8.32 0.25
CA PHE A 75 -5.90 8.31 -1.12
C PHE A 75 -4.61 9.10 -1.27
N HIS A 76 -4.53 10.29 -0.65
CA HIS A 76 -3.32 11.11 -0.73
C HIS A 76 -2.17 10.54 0.11
N ILE A 77 -2.48 9.88 1.23
CA ILE A 77 -1.46 9.11 1.96
C ILE A 77 -0.94 7.96 1.08
N TYR A 78 -1.83 7.24 0.39
CA TYR A 78 -1.42 6.25 -0.62
C TYR A 78 -0.51 6.87 -1.68
N LYS A 79 -0.81 8.08 -2.19
CA LYS A 79 0.08 8.75 -3.15
C LYS A 79 1.47 9.01 -2.60
N VAL A 80 1.59 9.37 -1.33
CA VAL A 80 2.89 9.51 -0.67
C VAL A 80 3.62 8.16 -0.61
N PHE A 81 2.96 7.07 -0.23
CA PHE A 81 3.54 5.73 -0.23
C PHE A 81 3.98 5.29 -1.65
N GLN A 82 3.14 5.57 -2.66
CA GLN A 82 3.42 5.25 -4.05
C GLN A 82 4.68 5.98 -4.56
N GLN A 83 4.80 7.28 -4.28
CA GLN A 83 5.98 8.05 -4.67
C GLN A 83 7.24 7.63 -3.92
N SER A 84 7.07 7.12 -2.70
CA SER A 84 8.18 6.75 -1.81
C SER A 84 8.61 5.29 -1.93
N SER A 85 7.92 4.47 -2.72
CA SER A 85 8.04 3.00 -2.67
C SER A 85 9.42 2.49 -3.04
N GLU A 86 10.08 3.09 -4.02
CA GLU A 86 11.38 2.62 -4.50
C GLU A 86 12.53 3.25 -3.69
N ALA A 87 12.48 4.55 -3.44
CA ALA A 87 13.61 5.29 -2.86
C ALA A 87 13.65 5.33 -1.33
N HIS A 88 12.50 5.17 -0.66
CA HIS A 88 12.39 5.43 0.78
C HIS A 88 11.80 4.26 1.57
N LEU A 89 10.84 3.51 1.02
CA LEU A 89 10.27 2.37 1.76
C LEU A 89 11.30 1.30 2.15
N PRO A 90 12.31 0.94 1.33
CA PRO A 90 13.36 0.00 1.71
C PRO A 90 14.18 0.41 2.95
N LYS A 91 14.10 1.67 3.38
CA LYS A 91 14.81 2.21 4.55
C LYS A 91 14.03 2.02 5.85
N LEU A 92 12.82 1.43 5.82
CA LEU A 92 12.01 1.23 7.01
C LEU A 92 12.67 0.25 7.98
N ILE A 93 12.78 0.66 9.25
CA ILE A 93 13.30 -0.19 10.32
C ILE A 93 12.19 -1.08 10.90
N ASN A 94 10.95 -0.56 10.98
CA ASN A 94 9.82 -1.25 11.61
C ASN A 94 8.61 -1.36 10.66
N THR A 95 8.72 -2.31 9.72
CA THR A 95 7.67 -2.57 8.73
C THR A 95 6.43 -3.21 9.37
N GLU A 96 6.60 -4.01 10.41
CA GLU A 96 5.54 -4.68 11.17
C GLU A 96 4.53 -3.71 11.80
N GLU A 97 5.05 -2.67 12.45
CA GLU A 97 4.28 -1.60 13.08
C GLU A 97 3.48 -0.81 12.04
N THR A 98 4.05 -0.63 10.85
CA THR A 98 3.37 0.01 9.72
C THR A 98 2.21 -0.86 9.21
N VAL A 99 2.45 -2.15 8.98
CA VAL A 99 1.41 -3.09 8.53
C VAL A 99 0.26 -3.17 9.53
N ARG A 100 0.54 -3.26 10.83
CA ARG A 100 -0.51 -3.37 11.86
C ARG A 100 -1.46 -2.17 11.90
N ARG A 101 -1.01 -0.98 11.50
CA ARG A 101 -1.86 0.22 11.39
C ARG A 101 -2.72 0.23 10.13
N ILE A 102 -2.17 -0.26 9.02
CA ILE A 102 -2.80 -0.20 7.69
C ILE A 102 -3.78 -1.36 7.48
N LEU A 103 -3.34 -2.59 7.79
CA LEU A 103 -4.07 -3.82 7.46
C LEU A 103 -5.50 -3.87 8.01
N PRO A 104 -5.81 -3.39 9.23
CA PRO A 104 -7.19 -3.38 9.73
C PRO A 104 -8.17 -2.55 8.88
N VAL A 105 -7.71 -1.62 8.04
CA VAL A 105 -8.60 -0.87 7.14
C VAL A 105 -9.15 -1.77 6.02
N LEU A 106 -8.48 -2.89 5.73
CA LEU A 106 -8.90 -3.87 4.72
C LEU A 106 -10.18 -4.62 5.11
N THR A 107 -10.56 -4.60 6.39
CA THR A 107 -11.83 -5.19 6.89
C THR A 107 -12.96 -4.16 7.01
N SER A 108 -12.74 -2.92 6.54
CA SER A 108 -13.78 -1.88 6.49
C SER A 108 -14.97 -2.31 5.63
N ASN A 109 -16.17 -1.80 5.93
CA ASN A 109 -17.35 -1.97 5.08
C ASN A 109 -17.28 -1.12 3.78
N ASP A 110 -16.39 -0.13 3.72
CA ASP A 110 -16.21 0.77 2.58
C ASP A 110 -15.22 0.21 1.54
N PHE A 111 -15.71 -0.09 0.33
CA PHE A 111 -14.91 -0.64 -0.75
C PHE A 111 -13.80 0.31 -1.23
N LEU A 112 -13.98 1.63 -1.17
CA LEU A 112 -12.96 2.59 -1.55
C LEU A 112 -11.80 2.55 -0.54
N ALA A 113 -12.12 2.49 0.76
CA ALA A 113 -11.10 2.34 1.79
C ALA A 113 -10.30 1.05 1.61
N ARG A 114 -10.97 -0.08 1.32
CA ARG A 114 -10.30 -1.37 1.04
C ARG A 114 -9.45 -1.30 -0.23
N SER A 115 -9.95 -0.69 -1.30
CA SER A 115 -9.23 -0.49 -2.57
C SER A 115 -7.94 0.31 -2.37
N ILE A 116 -8.01 1.43 -1.66
CA ILE A 116 -6.83 2.26 -1.36
C ILE A 116 -5.85 1.46 -0.48
N THR A 117 -6.35 0.68 0.48
CA THR A 117 -5.52 -0.16 1.35
C THR A 117 -4.77 -1.22 0.54
N LEU A 118 -5.41 -1.90 -0.41
CA LEU A 118 -4.77 -2.85 -1.31
C LEU A 118 -3.64 -2.20 -2.13
N ARG A 119 -3.90 -1.02 -2.69
CA ARG A 119 -2.87 -0.26 -3.43
C ARG A 119 -1.70 0.13 -2.53
N MET A 120 -1.97 0.57 -1.30
CA MET A 120 -0.93 0.91 -0.32
C MET A 120 -0.09 -0.32 0.07
N LEU A 121 -0.72 -1.48 0.32
CA LEU A 121 -0.03 -2.73 0.62
C LEU A 121 0.83 -3.19 -0.55
N GLY A 122 0.35 -3.07 -1.79
CA GLY A 122 1.15 -3.41 -2.97
C GLY A 122 2.40 -2.53 -3.13
N CYS A 123 2.36 -1.24 -2.75
CA CYS A 123 3.57 -0.40 -2.68
C CYS A 123 4.60 -0.91 -1.67
N MET A 124 4.17 -1.65 -0.64
CA MET A 124 5.03 -2.21 0.39
C MET A 124 5.53 -3.62 0.05
N SER A 125 5.12 -4.23 -1.06
CA SER A 125 5.48 -5.61 -1.44
C SER A 125 6.99 -5.91 -1.31
N VAL A 126 7.85 -4.97 -1.70
CA VAL A 126 9.32 -5.11 -1.61
C VAL A 126 9.86 -5.22 -0.16
N ILE A 127 9.16 -4.63 0.81
CA ILE A 127 9.60 -4.61 2.23
C ILE A 127 8.86 -5.61 3.13
N ILE A 128 7.72 -6.14 2.68
CA ILE A 128 6.94 -7.14 3.42
C ILE A 128 6.56 -8.35 2.56
N PRO A 129 7.45 -8.88 1.71
CA PRO A 129 7.08 -9.82 0.65
C PRO A 129 6.46 -11.11 1.18
N ASN A 130 6.79 -11.53 2.40
CA ASN A 130 6.37 -12.80 2.99
C ASN A 130 5.38 -12.66 4.15
N LYS A 131 4.70 -11.52 4.26
CA LYS A 131 3.75 -11.26 5.36
C LYS A 131 2.41 -11.96 5.12
N LEU A 132 2.18 -13.06 5.84
CA LEU A 132 1.03 -13.95 5.60
C LEU A 132 -0.33 -13.28 5.79
N ASP A 133 -0.47 -12.43 6.80
CA ASP A 133 -1.74 -11.73 7.03
C ASP A 133 -2.10 -10.80 5.86
N VAL A 134 -1.08 -10.22 5.21
CA VAL A 134 -1.24 -9.38 4.02
C VAL A 134 -1.58 -10.24 2.80
N HIS A 135 -0.89 -11.37 2.61
CA HIS A 135 -1.21 -12.34 1.56
C HIS A 135 -2.65 -12.82 1.65
N PHE A 136 -3.06 -13.26 2.84
CA PHE A 136 -4.42 -13.70 3.11
C PHE A 136 -5.43 -12.58 2.84
N GLY A 137 -5.15 -11.36 3.31
CA GLY A 137 -6.00 -10.20 3.05
C GLY A 137 -6.21 -9.93 1.56
N ILE A 138 -5.13 -9.97 0.75
CA ILE A 138 -5.21 -9.76 -0.71
C ILE A 138 -6.03 -10.87 -1.37
N VAL A 139 -5.74 -12.14 -1.07
CA VAL A 139 -6.47 -13.30 -1.63
C VAL A 139 -7.95 -13.23 -1.26
N GLN A 140 -8.26 -12.94 0.00
CA GLN A 140 -9.64 -12.83 0.47
C GLN A 140 -10.40 -11.72 -0.26
N ARG A 141 -9.77 -10.56 -0.50
CA ARG A 141 -10.39 -9.48 -1.28
C ARG A 141 -10.58 -9.88 -2.73
N LEU A 142 -9.61 -10.56 -3.33
CA LEU A 142 -9.73 -11.05 -4.70
C LEU A 142 -10.91 -12.02 -4.87
N GLN A 143 -11.19 -12.85 -3.86
CA GLN A 143 -12.31 -13.80 -3.86
C GLN A 143 -13.68 -13.15 -3.61
N GLN A 144 -13.73 -12.13 -2.74
CA GLN A 144 -14.99 -11.61 -2.16
C GLN A 144 -15.41 -10.25 -2.71
N ALA A 145 -14.52 -9.48 -3.33
CA ALA A 145 -14.85 -8.15 -3.84
C ALA A 145 -15.85 -8.22 -5.00
N SER A 146 -16.90 -7.41 -4.92
CA SER A 146 -17.91 -7.24 -5.99
C SER A 146 -17.64 -5.98 -6.83
N GLU A 147 -17.05 -4.96 -6.20
CA GLU A 147 -16.80 -3.67 -6.85
C GLU A 147 -15.57 -3.73 -7.74
N LYS A 148 -15.73 -3.29 -9.00
CA LYS A 148 -14.65 -3.32 -10.01
C LYS A 148 -13.36 -2.66 -9.51
N SER A 149 -13.48 -1.48 -8.89
CA SER A 149 -12.32 -0.74 -8.37
C SER A 149 -11.54 -1.51 -7.29
N GLU A 150 -12.24 -2.29 -6.46
CA GLU A 150 -11.62 -3.12 -5.42
C GLU A 150 -10.96 -4.37 -6.02
N ILE A 151 -11.62 -5.01 -6.99
CA ILE A 151 -11.05 -6.16 -7.73
C ILE A 151 -9.76 -5.73 -8.44
N GLU A 152 -9.77 -4.62 -9.17
CA GLU A 152 -8.59 -4.09 -9.86
C GLU A 152 -7.45 -3.74 -8.88
N ALA A 153 -7.79 -3.22 -7.69
CA ALA A 153 -6.80 -2.96 -6.66
C ALA A 153 -6.22 -4.25 -6.07
N ALA A 154 -7.03 -5.30 -5.88
CA ALA A 154 -6.59 -6.60 -5.39
C ALA A 154 -5.66 -7.28 -6.39
N ILE A 155 -6.03 -7.27 -7.67
CA ILE A 155 -5.20 -7.78 -8.78
C ILE A 155 -3.88 -7.04 -8.85
N TRP A 156 -3.90 -5.71 -8.76
CA TRP A 156 -2.67 -4.92 -8.78
C TRP A 156 -1.77 -5.22 -7.58
N ALA A 157 -2.33 -5.35 -6.37
CA ALA A 157 -1.56 -5.72 -5.19
C ALA A 157 -0.98 -7.13 -5.34
N ALA A 158 -1.78 -8.09 -5.82
CA ALA A 158 -1.34 -9.45 -6.07
C ALA A 158 -0.18 -9.49 -7.09
N ASP A 159 -0.26 -8.72 -8.17
CA ASP A 159 0.81 -8.57 -9.15
C ASP A 159 2.12 -8.09 -8.52
N ARG A 160 2.06 -7.07 -7.66
CA ARG A 160 3.22 -6.55 -6.94
C ARG A 160 3.84 -7.62 -6.02
N PHE A 161 3.02 -8.35 -5.27
CA PHE A 161 3.52 -9.41 -4.39
C PHE A 161 4.05 -10.63 -5.14
N CYS A 162 3.52 -10.95 -6.32
CA CYS A 162 4.07 -12.03 -7.15
C CYS A 162 5.48 -11.75 -7.62
N ALA A 163 5.80 -10.48 -7.90
CA ALA A 163 7.15 -10.08 -8.29
C ALA A 163 8.18 -10.29 -7.17
N GLU A 164 7.75 -10.21 -5.91
CA GLU A 164 8.64 -10.20 -4.74
C GLU A 164 8.60 -11.50 -3.90
N SER A 165 7.54 -12.30 -4.02
CA SER A 165 7.32 -13.49 -3.18
C SER A 165 6.87 -14.71 -3.99
N HIS A 166 7.80 -15.66 -4.12
CA HIS A 166 7.50 -16.98 -4.66
C HIS A 166 6.43 -17.73 -3.83
N ARG A 167 6.46 -17.58 -2.50
CA ARG A 167 5.42 -18.15 -1.63
C ARG A 167 4.04 -17.62 -1.98
N PHE A 168 3.90 -16.30 -2.16
CA PHE A 168 2.62 -15.71 -2.55
C PHE A 168 2.17 -16.21 -3.93
N MET A 169 3.10 -16.31 -4.87
CA MET A 169 2.84 -16.77 -6.23
C MET A 169 2.20 -18.17 -6.27
N THR A 170 2.70 -19.11 -5.46
CA THR A 170 2.12 -20.47 -5.39
C THR A 170 0.66 -20.46 -4.94
N VAL A 171 0.30 -19.58 -4.00
CA VAL A 171 -1.06 -19.45 -3.46
C VAL A 171 -1.98 -18.78 -4.48
N ILE A 172 -1.54 -17.68 -5.09
CA ILE A 172 -2.40 -16.92 -5.99
C ILE A 172 -2.65 -17.65 -7.32
N CYS A 173 -1.75 -18.55 -7.74
CA CYS A 173 -1.88 -19.31 -8.98
C CYS A 173 -3.19 -20.08 -9.08
N SER A 174 -3.54 -20.84 -8.04
CA SER A 174 -4.80 -21.61 -8.01
C SER A 174 -6.02 -20.70 -7.99
N GLU A 175 -5.94 -19.58 -7.27
CA GLU A 175 -7.03 -18.61 -7.17
C GLU A 175 -7.29 -17.89 -8.50
N THR A 176 -6.22 -17.49 -9.17
CA THR A 176 -6.27 -16.80 -10.47
C THR A 176 -6.89 -17.71 -11.53
N ALA A 177 -6.48 -18.98 -11.59
CA ALA A 177 -7.06 -19.97 -12.50
C ALA A 177 -8.56 -20.18 -12.23
N THR A 178 -8.94 -20.30 -10.96
CA THR A 178 -10.34 -20.44 -10.55
C THR A 178 -11.18 -19.25 -10.99
N MET A 179 -10.65 -18.02 -10.87
CA MET A 179 -11.36 -16.81 -11.28
C MET A 179 -11.48 -16.66 -12.80
N ILE A 180 -10.42 -16.94 -13.56
CA ILE A 180 -10.44 -16.84 -15.03
C ILE A 180 -11.56 -17.72 -15.63
N ASN A 181 -11.77 -18.90 -15.04
CA ASN A 181 -12.79 -19.86 -15.45
C ASN A 181 -14.23 -19.48 -15.04
N ARG A 182 -14.43 -18.44 -14.22
CA ARG A 182 -15.78 -17.95 -13.90
C ARG A 182 -16.38 -17.22 -15.10
N GLU A 183 -17.58 -17.61 -15.51
CA GLU A 183 -18.28 -16.99 -16.64
C GLU A 183 -18.73 -15.55 -16.36
N THR A 184 -18.94 -15.22 -15.09
CA THR A 184 -19.48 -13.91 -14.66
C THR A 184 -18.46 -12.78 -14.64
N ILE A 185 -17.17 -13.07 -14.82
CA ILE A 185 -16.10 -12.06 -14.75
C ILE A 185 -15.96 -11.33 -16.09
N GLN A 186 -15.94 -10.00 -16.03
CA GLN A 186 -15.72 -9.13 -17.19
C GLN A 186 -14.39 -9.43 -17.90
N SER A 187 -14.38 -9.38 -19.24
CA SER A 187 -13.21 -9.69 -20.07
C SER A 187 -11.95 -8.91 -19.67
N ASP A 188 -12.09 -7.63 -19.32
CA ASP A 188 -10.93 -6.80 -18.93
C ASP A 188 -10.27 -7.27 -17.64
N ILE A 189 -11.06 -7.76 -16.67
CA ILE A 189 -10.54 -8.34 -15.43
C ILE A 189 -9.81 -9.66 -15.72
N LYS A 190 -10.34 -10.50 -16.62
CA LYS A 190 -9.66 -11.73 -17.04
C LYS A 190 -8.29 -11.44 -17.65
N LYS A 191 -8.18 -10.42 -18.51
CA LYS A 191 -6.88 -10.00 -19.07
C LYS A 191 -5.89 -9.62 -17.98
N GLN A 192 -6.31 -8.84 -16.98
CA GLN A 192 -5.43 -8.45 -15.88
C GLN A 192 -5.00 -9.65 -15.01
N LEU A 193 -5.90 -10.60 -14.76
CA LEU A 193 -5.58 -11.84 -14.04
C LEU A 193 -4.54 -12.68 -14.81
N VAL A 194 -4.69 -12.80 -16.12
CA VAL A 194 -3.68 -13.48 -16.97
C VAL A 194 -2.32 -12.81 -16.86
N CYS A 195 -2.26 -11.47 -16.77
CA CYS A 195 -1.00 -10.76 -16.59
C CYS A 195 -0.27 -11.13 -15.29
N ILE A 196 -0.96 -11.55 -14.22
CA ILE A 196 -0.30 -12.00 -12.97
C ILE A 196 0.50 -13.28 -13.22
N LEU A 197 0.02 -14.15 -14.11
CA LEU A 197 0.65 -15.43 -14.44
C LEU A 197 2.04 -15.25 -15.07
N ARG A 198 2.36 -14.05 -15.57
CA ARG A 198 3.68 -13.74 -16.13
C ARG A 198 4.82 -13.96 -15.15
N HIS A 199 4.57 -13.95 -13.84
CA HIS A 199 5.60 -14.17 -12.82
C HIS A 199 5.92 -15.66 -12.60
N MET A 200 5.15 -16.59 -13.18
CA MET A 200 5.21 -18.03 -12.89
C MET A 200 6.22 -18.81 -13.75
N HIS A 201 6.96 -18.12 -14.63
CA HIS A 201 7.93 -18.72 -15.54
C HIS A 201 9.13 -19.38 -14.84
N GLY A 202 9.41 -19.02 -13.57
CA GLY A 202 10.53 -19.55 -12.80
C GLY A 202 10.30 -20.93 -12.18
N ASP A 203 9.08 -21.47 -12.21
CA ASP A 203 8.74 -22.75 -11.60
C ASP A 203 7.99 -23.64 -12.59
N ILE A 204 8.67 -24.70 -13.05
CA ILE A 204 8.15 -25.68 -14.01
C ILE A 204 6.85 -26.33 -13.48
N SER A 205 6.71 -26.50 -12.17
CA SER A 205 5.52 -27.10 -11.57
C SER A 205 4.32 -26.16 -11.56
N LEU A 206 4.54 -24.85 -11.39
CA LEU A 206 3.50 -23.84 -11.52
C LEU A 206 3.15 -23.58 -12.99
N SER A 207 4.16 -23.53 -13.88
CA SER A 207 3.94 -23.34 -15.32
C SER A 207 3.01 -24.42 -15.89
N LYS A 208 3.16 -25.68 -15.48
CA LYS A 208 2.27 -26.78 -15.90
C LYS A 208 0.84 -26.65 -15.39
N LYS A 209 0.61 -25.98 -14.25
CA LYS A 209 -0.76 -25.74 -13.73
C LYS A 209 -1.48 -24.60 -14.45
N VAL A 210 -0.74 -23.82 -15.23
CA VAL A 210 -1.19 -22.59 -15.89
C VAL A 210 -1.28 -22.77 -17.41
N GLU A 211 -0.97 -23.96 -17.93
CA GLU A 211 -1.35 -24.36 -19.29
C GLU A 211 -2.89 -24.37 -19.36
N ILE A 212 -3.46 -23.25 -19.81
CA ILE A 212 -4.88 -23.03 -20.10
C ILE A 212 -5.13 -23.38 -21.56
#